data_AF-A0A2V8RQ70-F1
#
_entry.id   AF-A0A2V8RQ70-F1
#
_cell.length_a   1.000
_cell.length_b   1.000
_cell.length_c   1.000
_cell.angle_alpha   90.00
_cell.angle_beta   90.00
_cell.angle_gamma   90.00
#
_symmetry.space_group_name_H-M   'P 1'
#
loop_
_entity.id
_entity.type
_entity.pdbx_description
1 polymer ?
#
loop_
_entity_poly.entity_id
_entity_poly.type
_entity_poly.pdbx_seq_one_letter_code
_entity_poly.pdbx_strand_id
1 'polypeptide(L)'
;MRHWGEITTGLHARRSAVWYALLAVGCGLLVWAAASTRRSSTPYEEIVTTGAHPPAAPAPTPYVNDKPELPPRIPEVEQAGDRIAEVEVYLKKRQSAAALLALTRARRATARALEARRQNGSRGDELAATLKELDSVQRAIEHGQFDDAHRQLVALDKNLDRLEY
;
A
#
# COMPACT_ATOMS: atom_id res chain seq x y z
N MET A 1 50.02 44.10 -30.99
CA MET A 1 49.75 43.32 -29.76
C MET A 1 48.25 43.38 -29.50
N ARG A 2 47.58 42.22 -29.48
CA ARG A 2 46.12 42.05 -29.51
C ARG A 2 45.53 42.17 -28.10
N HIS A 3 44.53 43.03 -27.94
CA HIS A 3 43.73 43.20 -26.73
C HIS A 3 42.25 43.09 -27.11
N TRP A 4 41.72 41.88 -27.24
CA TRP A 4 40.27 41.65 -27.42
C TRP A 4 39.92 40.25 -26.91
N GLY A 5 39.30 40.16 -25.73
CA GLY A 5 38.95 38.87 -25.14
C GLY A 5 38.11 38.92 -23.87
N GLU A 6 37.18 39.86 -23.71
CA GLU A 6 36.31 39.88 -22.52
C GLU A 6 34.93 40.49 -22.80
N ILE A 7 33.97 39.80 -23.45
CA ILE A 7 32.55 40.21 -23.34
C ILE A 7 31.54 39.02 -23.30
N THR A 8 31.91 37.77 -23.58
CA THR A 8 30.89 36.71 -23.82
C THR A 8 30.39 35.94 -22.58
N THR A 9 30.97 36.11 -21.39
CA THR A 9 30.64 35.30 -20.21
C THR A 9 29.37 35.74 -19.44
N GLY A 10 28.92 37.00 -19.59
CA GLY A 10 27.80 37.53 -18.81
C GLY A 10 26.41 37.01 -19.19
N LEU A 11 26.21 36.58 -20.44
CA LEU A 11 24.87 36.21 -20.94
C LEU A 11 24.44 34.78 -20.55
N HIS A 12 25.42 33.87 -20.40
CA HIS A 12 25.15 32.49 -19.98
C HIS A 12 24.83 32.37 -18.49
N ALA A 13 25.47 33.17 -17.64
CA ALA A 13 25.22 33.20 -16.20
C ALA A 13 23.82 33.71 -15.85
N ARG A 14 23.29 34.67 -16.62
CA ARG A 14 21.92 35.18 -16.43
C ARG A 14 20.86 34.17 -16.83
N ARG A 15 21.11 33.41 -17.91
CA ARG A 15 20.19 32.35 -18.37
C ARG A 15 20.13 31.18 -17.40
N SER A 16 21.26 30.76 -16.83
CA SER A 16 21.28 29.67 -15.84
C SER A 16 20.55 30.05 -14.55
N ALA A 17 20.72 31.29 -14.05
CA ALA A 17 20.02 31.76 -12.86
C ALA A 17 18.49 31.73 -13.01
N VAL A 18 17.97 32.08 -14.18
CA VAL A 18 16.52 32.01 -14.47
C VAL A 18 16.00 30.57 -14.44
N TRP A 19 16.76 29.61 -15.00
CA TRP A 19 16.38 28.19 -14.95
C TRP A 19 16.34 27.63 -13.53
N TYR A 20 17.32 27.98 -12.69
CA TYR A 20 17.32 27.56 -11.28
C TYR A 20 16.17 28.18 -10.49
N ALA A 21 15.83 29.45 -10.75
CA ALA A 21 14.68 30.10 -10.13
C ALA A 21 13.35 29.42 -10.54
N LEU A 22 13.19 29.07 -11.82
CA LEU A 22 12.02 28.35 -12.31
C LEU A 22 11.90 26.95 -11.71
N LEU A 23 13.01 26.21 -11.58
CA LEU A 23 13.05 24.91 -10.92
C LEU A 23 12.67 25.00 -9.43
N ALA A 24 13.16 26.02 -8.71
CA ALA A 24 12.84 26.22 -7.30
C ALA A 24 11.34 26.52 -7.09
N VAL A 25 10.75 27.37 -7.95
CA VAL A 25 9.30 27.66 -7.91
C VAL A 25 8.47 26.42 -8.24
N GLY A 26 8.89 25.64 -9.25
CA GLY A 26 8.25 24.36 -9.60
C GLY A 26 8.27 23.35 -8.46
N CYS A 27 9.40 23.19 -7.77
CA CYS A 27 9.51 22.35 -6.58
C CYS A 27 8.62 22.83 -5.44
N GLY A 28 8.54 24.14 -5.19
CA GLY A 28 7.64 24.72 -4.19
C GLY A 28 6.16 24.43 -4.46
N LEU A 29 5.74 24.55 -5.72
CA LEU A 29 4.37 24.23 -6.15
C LEU A 29 4.03 22.75 -5.98
N LEU A 30 4.98 21.83 -6.27
CA LEU A 30 4.78 20.39 -6.09
C LEU A 30 4.60 20.01 -4.60
N VAL A 31 5.40 20.59 -3.70
CA VAL A 31 5.27 20.36 -2.26
C VAL A 31 3.95 20.93 -1.73
N TRP A 32 3.54 22.11 -2.21
CA TRP A 32 2.27 22.72 -1.84
C TRP A 32 1.06 21.89 -2.30
N ALA A 33 1.08 21.37 -3.53
CA ALA A 33 0.05 20.48 -4.06
C ALA A 33 -0.04 19.14 -3.29
N ALA A 34 1.09 18.59 -2.86
CA ALA A 34 1.12 17.39 -2.03
C ALA A 34 0.58 17.63 -0.60
N ALA A 35 0.75 18.85 -0.07
CA ALA A 35 0.24 19.22 1.25
C ALA A 35 -1.27 19.54 1.23
N SER A 36 -1.79 20.11 0.14
CA SER A 36 -3.21 20.49 0.03
C SER A 36 -4.16 19.30 -0.06
N THR A 37 -3.71 18.15 -0.55
CA THR A 37 -4.52 16.92 -0.66
C THR A 37 -4.74 16.18 0.66
N ARG A 38 -4.00 16.52 1.73
CA ARG A 38 -4.19 15.90 3.07
C ARG A 38 -5.26 16.57 3.94
N ARG A 39 -5.89 17.66 3.49
CA ARG A 39 -6.82 18.46 4.31
C ARG A 39 -8.30 18.15 4.14
N SER A 40 -8.64 17.15 3.34
CA SER A 40 -10.02 16.74 3.08
C SER A 40 -10.32 15.41 3.77
N SER A 41 -10.32 15.41 5.10
CA SER A 41 -11.06 14.43 5.89
C SER A 41 -12.40 15.07 6.27
N THR A 42 -13.42 14.81 5.45
CA THR A 42 -14.81 15.14 5.78
C THR A 42 -15.21 14.38 7.04
N PRO A 43 -15.68 15.05 8.11
CA PRO A 43 -16.20 14.36 9.27
C PRO A 43 -17.41 13.52 8.84
N TYR A 44 -17.39 12.24 9.21
CA TYR A 44 -18.53 11.35 9.05
C TYR A 44 -19.63 11.84 10.00
N GLU A 45 -20.66 12.48 9.46
CA GLU A 45 -21.87 12.84 10.20
C GLU A 45 -22.83 11.66 10.17
N GLU A 46 -23.02 11.01 11.32
CA GLU A 46 -24.09 10.04 11.53
C GLU A 46 -25.42 10.79 11.62
N ILE A 47 -26.27 10.68 10.59
CA ILE A 47 -27.63 11.23 10.63
C ILE A 47 -28.50 10.29 11.47
N VAL A 48 -28.58 10.56 12.78
CA VAL A 48 -29.60 9.96 13.65
C VAL A 48 -30.95 10.54 13.25
N THR A 49 -31.79 9.74 12.59
CA THR A 49 -33.17 10.11 12.28
C THR A 49 -34.01 10.00 13.57
N THR A 50 -34.07 11.07 14.35
CA THR A 50 -35.07 11.21 15.42
C THR A 50 -36.42 11.52 14.80
N GLY A 51 -37.17 10.48 14.45
CA GLY A 51 -38.55 10.59 14.02
C GLY A 51 -39.42 11.21 15.12
N ALA A 52 -40.01 12.37 14.83
CA ALA A 52 -40.95 13.06 15.70
C ALA A 52 -42.34 12.40 15.64
N HIS A 53 -42.56 11.36 16.45
CA HIS A 53 -43.86 11.00 17.03
C HIS A 53 -43.65 9.97 18.15
N PRO A 54 -44.42 9.98 19.25
CA PRO A 54 -44.31 8.95 20.27
C PRO A 54 -45.25 7.76 19.95
N PRO A 55 -44.75 6.64 19.42
CA PRO A 55 -45.47 5.38 19.56
C PRO A 55 -45.18 4.79 20.94
N ALA A 56 -46.19 4.17 21.53
CA ALA A 56 -46.14 3.50 22.82
C ALA A 56 -44.84 2.72 23.04
N ALA A 57 -44.26 2.84 24.24
CA ALA A 57 -43.00 2.20 24.59
C ALA A 57 -43.01 0.70 24.21
N PRO A 58 -42.20 0.27 23.22
CA PRO A 58 -42.06 -1.14 22.95
C PRO A 58 -41.38 -1.81 24.15
N ALA A 59 -41.87 -3.01 24.52
CA ALA A 59 -41.26 -3.82 25.55
C ALA A 59 -39.74 -3.96 25.30
N PRO A 60 -38.89 -3.92 26.34
CA PRO A 60 -37.46 -4.00 26.17
C PRO A 60 -37.12 -5.32 25.45
N THR A 61 -36.72 -5.23 24.19
CA THR A 61 -36.11 -6.35 23.49
C THR A 61 -34.86 -6.75 24.27
N PRO A 62 -34.67 -8.03 24.63
CA PRO A 62 -33.42 -8.45 25.24
C PRO A 62 -32.29 -8.06 24.29
N TYR A 63 -31.35 -7.26 24.80
CA TYR A 63 -30.10 -6.96 24.12
C TYR A 63 -29.32 -8.27 24.03
N VAL A 64 -29.52 -9.01 22.94
CA VAL A 64 -28.67 -10.15 22.61
C VAL A 64 -27.38 -9.54 22.08
N ASN A 65 -26.35 -9.56 22.91
CA ASN A 65 -25.01 -9.16 22.53
C ASN A 65 -24.40 -10.27 21.66
N ASP A 66 -25.00 -10.50 20.49
CA ASP A 66 -24.46 -11.36 19.43
C ASP A 66 -23.28 -10.63 18.77
N LYS A 67 -22.27 -10.23 19.55
CA LYS A 67 -20.98 -9.91 18.94
C LYS A 67 -20.44 -11.23 18.44
N PRO A 68 -20.34 -11.46 17.12
CA PRO A 68 -19.65 -12.64 16.61
C PRO A 68 -18.26 -12.58 17.21
N GLU A 69 -17.90 -13.59 17.99
CA GLU A 69 -16.53 -13.69 18.50
C GLU A 69 -15.63 -13.85 17.28
N LEU A 70 -14.94 -12.77 16.93
CA LEU A 70 -14.03 -12.78 15.80
C LEU A 70 -12.92 -13.78 16.11
N PRO A 71 -12.49 -14.59 15.14
CA PRO A 71 -11.37 -15.48 15.34
C PRO A 71 -10.14 -14.69 15.82
N PRO A 72 -9.30 -15.29 16.66
CA PRO A 72 -8.11 -14.64 17.18
C PRO A 72 -7.21 -14.17 16.02
N ARG A 73 -6.97 -12.86 15.95
CA ARG A 73 -6.08 -12.25 14.95
C ARG A 73 -4.64 -12.62 15.25
N ILE A 74 -3.92 -13.08 14.23
CA ILE A 74 -2.48 -13.32 14.29
C ILE A 74 -1.79 -12.16 13.58
N PRO A 75 -1.16 -11.20 14.31
CA PRO A 75 -0.60 -9.97 13.71
C PRO A 75 0.39 -10.23 12.57
N GLU A 76 1.11 -11.34 12.63
CA GLU A 76 2.06 -11.74 11.61
C GLU A 76 1.37 -12.09 10.28
N VAL A 77 0.16 -12.63 10.32
CA VAL A 77 -0.64 -12.95 9.13
C VAL A 77 -1.13 -11.66 8.46
N GLU A 78 -1.69 -10.72 9.24
CA GLU A 78 -2.09 -9.41 8.72
C GLU A 78 -0.88 -8.68 8.08
N GLN A 79 0.26 -8.68 8.77
CA GLN A 79 1.49 -8.10 8.24
C GLN A 79 1.97 -8.80 6.96
N ALA A 80 1.76 -10.11 6.81
CA ALA A 80 2.09 -10.80 5.57
C ALA A 80 1.22 -10.31 4.41
N GLY A 81 -0.09 -10.17 4.63
CA GLY A 81 -1.04 -9.58 3.67
C GLY A 81 -0.63 -8.17 3.23
N ASP A 82 -0.35 -7.28 4.18
CA ASP A 82 0.10 -5.91 3.89
C ASP A 82 1.35 -5.87 2.99
N ARG A 83 2.30 -6.77 3.22
CA ARG A 83 3.54 -6.84 2.43
C ARG A 83 3.31 -7.43 1.04
N ILE A 84 2.33 -8.32 0.89
CA ILE A 84 1.92 -8.84 -0.43
C ILE A 84 1.24 -7.72 -1.22
N ALA A 85 0.31 -6.97 -0.61
CA ALA A 85 -0.33 -5.82 -1.22
C ALA A 85 0.68 -4.74 -1.67
N GLU A 86 1.76 -4.54 -0.89
CA GLU A 86 2.85 -3.64 -1.27
C GLU A 86 3.54 -4.06 -2.59
N VAL A 87 3.70 -5.36 -2.85
CA VAL A 87 4.25 -5.86 -4.13
C VAL A 87 3.35 -5.46 -5.29
N GLU A 88 2.03 -5.59 -5.12
CA GLU A 88 1.04 -5.25 -6.15
C GLU A 88 1.13 -3.79 -6.58
N VAL A 89 1.31 -2.88 -5.62
CA VAL A 89 1.49 -1.45 -5.87
C VAL A 89 2.69 -1.19 -6.80
N TYR A 90 3.81 -1.88 -6.58
CA TYR A 90 5.00 -1.72 -7.42
C TYR A 90 4.89 -2.43 -8.78
N LEU A 91 4.18 -3.57 -8.84
CA LEU A 91 3.86 -4.25 -10.10
C LEU A 91 3.00 -3.37 -11.01
N LYS A 92 1.94 -2.76 -10.47
CA LYS A 92 1.06 -1.82 -11.20
C LYS A 92 1.83 -0.63 -11.77
N LYS A 93 2.89 -0.19 -11.07
CA LYS A 93 3.79 0.89 -11.51
C LYS A 93 4.92 0.41 -12.44
N ARG A 94 4.99 -0.89 -12.75
CA ARG A 94 6.05 -1.54 -13.54
C ARG A 94 7.47 -1.29 -12.99
N GLN A 95 7.59 -1.16 -11.66
CA GLN A 95 8.86 -0.90 -10.98
C GLN A 95 9.51 -2.20 -10.51
N SER A 96 10.18 -2.93 -11.40
CA SER A 96 10.75 -4.27 -11.11
C SER A 96 11.64 -4.32 -9.87
N ALA A 97 12.62 -3.43 -9.74
CA ALA A 97 13.53 -3.42 -8.60
C ALA A 97 12.81 -3.20 -7.26
N ALA A 98 11.84 -2.27 -7.23
CA ALA A 98 11.03 -2.02 -6.04
C ALA A 98 10.08 -3.20 -5.74
N ALA A 99 9.51 -3.81 -6.77
CA ALA A 99 8.65 -4.99 -6.65
C ALA A 99 9.43 -6.19 -6.09
N LEU A 100 10.66 -6.45 -6.53
CA LEU A 100 11.52 -7.52 -6.00
C LEU A 100 11.91 -7.28 -4.53
N LEU A 101 12.21 -6.03 -4.17
CA LEU A 101 12.49 -5.67 -2.78
C LEU A 101 11.25 -5.85 -1.89
N ALA A 102 10.08 -5.43 -2.36
CA ALA A 102 8.81 -5.66 -1.68
C ALA A 102 8.52 -7.17 -1.55
N LEU A 103 8.76 -7.96 -2.59
CA LEU A 103 8.55 -9.40 -2.59
C LEU A 103 9.44 -10.11 -1.55
N THR A 104 10.69 -9.66 -1.42
CA THR A 104 11.60 -10.15 -0.36
C THR A 104 11.03 -9.87 1.04
N ARG A 105 10.44 -8.69 1.25
CA ARG A 105 9.80 -8.34 2.52
C ARG A 105 8.52 -9.17 2.76
N ALA A 106 7.72 -9.38 1.72
CA ALA A 106 6.54 -10.24 1.75
C ALA A 106 6.91 -11.66 2.18
N ARG A 107 7.88 -12.30 1.52
CA ARG A 107 8.33 -13.65 1.90
C ARG A 107 8.77 -13.75 3.36
N ARG A 108 9.54 -12.77 3.85
CA ARG A 108 9.96 -12.76 5.26
C ARG A 108 8.77 -12.63 6.22
N ALA A 109 7.79 -11.80 5.89
CA ALA A 109 6.58 -11.65 6.68
C ALA A 109 5.74 -12.94 6.66
N THR A 110 5.51 -13.54 5.49
CA THR A 110 4.79 -14.83 5.35
C THR A 110 5.50 -15.96 6.10
N ALA A 111 6.83 -16.01 6.08
CA ALA A 111 7.60 -17.00 6.84
C ALA A 111 7.44 -16.81 8.36
N ARG A 112 7.42 -15.56 8.85
CA ARG A 112 7.10 -15.28 10.27
C ARG A 112 5.67 -15.67 10.63
N ALA A 113 4.71 -15.40 9.74
CA ALA A 113 3.31 -15.79 9.93
C ALA A 113 3.15 -17.31 10.02
N LEU A 114 3.87 -18.05 9.17
CA LEU A 114 3.88 -19.51 9.19
C LEU A 114 4.42 -20.04 10.53
N GLU A 115 5.51 -19.46 11.01
CA GLU A 115 6.10 -19.84 12.29
C GLU A 115 5.17 -19.50 13.47
N ALA A 116 4.55 -18.32 13.47
CA ALA A 116 3.56 -17.94 14.48
C ALA A 116 2.36 -18.90 14.51
N ARG A 117 1.83 -19.31 13.34
CA ARG A 117 0.75 -20.31 13.28
C ARG A 117 1.16 -21.66 13.85
N ARG A 118 2.39 -22.12 13.55
CA ARG A 118 2.92 -23.38 14.08
C ARG A 118 3.05 -23.34 15.61
N GLN A 119 3.53 -22.24 16.16
CA GLN A 119 3.65 -22.06 17.61
C GLN A 119 2.29 -22.05 18.31
N ASN A 120 1.26 -21.54 17.64
CA ASN A 120 -0.12 -21.56 18.12
C ASN A 120 -0.85 -22.90 17.85
N GLY A 121 -0.16 -23.92 17.34
CA GLY A 121 -0.74 -25.24 17.05
C GLY A 121 -1.69 -25.27 15.84
N SER A 122 -1.72 -24.21 15.03
CA SER A 122 -2.52 -24.14 13.80
C SER A 122 -1.78 -24.78 12.63
N ARG A 123 -2.54 -25.38 11.69
CA ARG A 123 -2.02 -25.69 10.36
C ARG A 123 -1.65 -24.39 9.65
N GLY A 124 -0.59 -24.45 8.84
CA GLY A 124 -0.06 -23.33 8.07
C GLY A 124 0.27 -23.74 6.64
N ASP A 125 -0.44 -24.75 6.13
CA ASP A 125 -0.18 -25.34 4.81
C ASP A 125 -0.39 -24.29 3.71
N GLU A 126 -1.31 -23.36 3.93
CA GLU A 126 -1.66 -22.31 2.98
C GLU A 126 -0.62 -21.17 2.99
N LEU A 127 -0.07 -20.82 4.15
CA LEU A 127 1.10 -19.92 4.23
C LEU A 127 2.35 -20.55 3.61
N ALA A 128 2.51 -21.87 3.76
CA ALA A 128 3.59 -22.60 3.09
C ALA A 128 3.40 -22.64 1.56
N ALA A 129 2.17 -22.83 1.08
CA ALA A 129 1.83 -22.74 -0.34
C ALA A 129 2.07 -21.33 -0.88
N THR A 130 1.66 -20.31 -0.13
CA THR A 130 1.90 -18.89 -0.43
C THR A 130 3.38 -18.61 -0.65
N LEU A 131 4.27 -19.09 0.23
CA LEU A 131 5.72 -18.94 0.06
C LEU A 131 6.22 -19.51 -1.27
N LYS A 132 5.71 -20.67 -1.69
CA LYS A 132 6.07 -21.31 -2.96
C LYS A 132 5.54 -20.53 -4.16
N GLU A 133 4.33 -19.98 -4.08
CA GLU A 133 3.73 -19.16 -5.14
C GLU A 133 4.43 -17.79 -5.30
N LEU A 134 4.95 -17.22 -4.21
CA LEU A 134 5.80 -16.02 -4.30
C LEU A 134 7.08 -16.28 -5.12
N ASP A 135 7.55 -17.52 -5.24
CA ASP A 135 8.67 -17.89 -6.13
C ASP A 135 8.31 -17.88 -7.62
N SER A 136 7.06 -18.21 -7.99
CA SER A 136 6.59 -17.99 -9.36
C SER A 136 6.45 -16.50 -9.68
N VAL A 137 5.96 -15.70 -8.73
CA VAL A 137 5.85 -14.24 -8.89
C VAL A 137 7.23 -13.62 -9.09
N GLN A 138 8.25 -14.02 -8.31
CA GLN A 138 9.61 -13.53 -8.50
C GLN A 138 10.11 -13.77 -9.92
N ARG A 139 9.98 -15.00 -10.41
CA ARG A 139 10.45 -15.37 -11.76
C ARG A 139 9.75 -14.54 -12.84
N ALA A 140 8.44 -14.35 -12.72
CA ALA A 140 7.70 -13.50 -13.65
C ALA A 140 8.20 -12.04 -13.63
N ILE A 141 8.51 -11.48 -12.46
CA ILE A 141 9.09 -10.12 -12.35
C ILE A 141 10.48 -10.06 -12.99
N GLU A 142 11.34 -11.04 -12.73
CA GLU A 142 12.70 -11.13 -13.29
C GLU A 142 12.69 -11.21 -14.82
N HIS A 143 11.68 -11.85 -15.40
CA HIS A 143 11.48 -11.92 -16.84
C HIS A 143 10.70 -10.73 -17.44
N GLY A 144 10.36 -9.72 -16.64
CA GLY A 144 9.60 -8.55 -17.09
C GLY A 144 8.13 -8.84 -17.42
N GLN A 145 7.61 -9.99 -17.00
CA GLN A 145 6.22 -10.43 -17.18
C GLN A 145 5.33 -9.84 -16.08
N PHE A 146 5.22 -8.51 -16.02
CA PHE A 146 4.51 -7.80 -14.94
C PHE A 146 3.03 -8.16 -14.86
N ASP A 147 2.37 -8.33 -15.99
CA ASP A 147 0.94 -8.65 -16.05
C ASP A 147 0.68 -10.09 -15.56
N ASP A 148 1.59 -11.03 -15.84
CA ASP A 148 1.55 -12.39 -15.30
C ASP A 148 1.83 -12.41 -13.79
N ALA A 149 2.87 -11.68 -13.37
CA ALA A 149 3.20 -11.53 -11.95
C ALA A 149 2.02 -10.95 -11.16
N HIS A 150 1.35 -9.94 -11.72
CA HIS A 150 0.18 -9.33 -11.11
C HIS A 150 -1.00 -10.31 -11.03
N ARG A 151 -1.32 -11.04 -12.10
CA ARG A 151 -2.37 -12.07 -12.10
C ARG A 151 -2.12 -13.15 -11.06
N GLN A 152 -0.87 -13.63 -10.96
CA GLN A 152 -0.48 -14.62 -9.95
C GLN A 152 -0.65 -14.08 -8.54
N LEU A 153 -0.25 -12.83 -8.29
CA LEU A 153 -0.36 -12.20 -6.97
C LEU A 153 -1.83 -12.00 -6.56
N VAL A 154 -2.71 -11.60 -7.48
CA VAL A 154 -4.16 -11.45 -7.21
C VAL A 154 -4.82 -12.81 -6.93
N ALA A 155 -4.36 -13.89 -7.59
CA ALA A 155 -4.84 -15.23 -7.29
C ALA A 155 -4.41 -15.69 -5.88
N LEU A 156 -3.19 -15.35 -5.49
CA LEU A 156 -2.63 -15.64 -4.17
C LEU A 156 -3.35 -14.89 -3.05
N ASP A 157 -3.66 -13.60 -3.24
CA ASP A 157 -4.42 -12.77 -2.29
C ASP A 157 -5.81 -13.38 -1.98
N LYS A 158 -6.54 -13.78 -3.02
CA LYS A 158 -7.83 -14.48 -2.87
C LYS A 158 -7.75 -15.80 -2.12
N ASN A 159 -6.61 -16.49 -2.19
CA ASN A 159 -6.41 -17.73 -1.45
C ASN A 159 -6.13 -17.44 0.03
N LEU A 160 -5.47 -16.33 0.34
CA LEU A 160 -5.21 -15.88 1.71
C LEU A 160 -6.47 -15.37 2.41
N ASP A 161 -7.34 -14.62 1.73
CA ASP A 161 -8.63 -14.15 2.27
C ASP A 161 -9.52 -15.30 2.77
N ARG A 162 -9.38 -16.49 2.16
CA ARG A 162 -10.11 -17.70 2.56
C ARG A 162 -9.60 -18.31 3.87
N LEU A 163 -8.45 -17.87 4.38
CA LEU A 163 -7.85 -18.35 5.64
C LEU A 163 -8.33 -17.60 6.87
N GLU A 164 -9.05 -16.49 6.67
CA GLU A 164 -9.61 -15.66 7.74
C GLU A 164 -11.00 -16.14 8.22
N TYR A 165 -11.52 -17.23 7.64
CA TYR A 165 -12.79 -17.89 8.00
C TYR A 165 -12.59 -19.38 8.27
#